data_AF-A0A917WNA6-F1
#
_entry.id   AF-A0A917WNA6-F1
#
_cell.length_a   1.000
_cell.length_b   1.000
_cell.length_c   1.000
_cell.angle_alpha   90.00
_cell.angle_beta   90.00
_cell.angle_gamma   90.00
#
_symmetry.space_group_name_H-M   'P 1'
#
loop_
_entity.id
_entity.type
_entity.pdbx_description
1 polymer ?
#
loop_
_entity_poly.entity_id
_entity_poly.type
_entity_poly.pdbx_seq_one_letter_code
_entity_poly.pdbx_strand_id
1 'polypeptide(L)'
;MIEELTEYFQGRVNRARDVIERASAGPVLIRLAVAVFAALSMVLAFPSQVTGNLAGIAVAGVVAVLPAFLPRTRLVGLAVFLCAFGWLIGTIVYDQPVGVTRLIALSTTLYLMHSLAALAAVLPYDAVLSPGVLAGWLLRAAGVVAASAIVSVLMLAAVKLVVGPAFLVASLVGVVAVGLLVWLIARRSA
;
A
#
# COMPACT_ATOMS: atom_id res chain seq x y z
N MET A 1 -36.13 -10.87 20.71
CA MET A 1 -35.05 -9.85 20.59
C MET A 1 -33.72 -10.31 21.19
N ILE A 2 -33.61 -10.69 22.48
CA ILE A 2 -32.32 -11.18 23.05
C ILE A 2 -31.93 -12.56 22.49
N GLU A 3 -32.88 -13.49 22.34
CA GLU A 3 -32.62 -14.81 21.73
C GLU A 3 -32.18 -14.74 20.26
N GLU A 4 -32.86 -13.96 19.42
CA GLU A 4 -32.45 -13.72 18.01
C GLU A 4 -31.04 -13.13 17.89
N LEU A 5 -30.67 -12.21 18.80
CA LEU A 5 -29.31 -11.65 18.83
C LEU A 5 -28.29 -12.76 19.13
N THR A 6 -28.62 -13.65 20.06
CA THR A 6 -27.74 -14.73 20.53
C THR A 6 -27.53 -15.78 19.44
N GLU A 7 -28.59 -16.20 18.75
CA GLU A 7 -28.51 -17.11 17.59
C GLU A 7 -27.72 -16.49 16.43
N TYR A 8 -27.90 -15.20 16.15
CA TYR A 8 -27.12 -14.49 15.15
C TYR A 8 -25.63 -14.46 15.48
N PHE A 9 -25.28 -14.15 16.74
CA PHE A 9 -23.89 -14.15 17.20
C PHE A 9 -23.28 -15.56 17.16
N GLN A 10 -23.99 -16.58 17.64
CA GLN A 10 -23.52 -17.98 17.58
C GLN A 10 -23.34 -18.44 16.13
N GLY A 11 -24.28 -18.12 15.24
CA GLY A 11 -24.17 -18.42 13.81
C GLY A 11 -23.01 -17.68 13.11
N ARG A 12 -22.59 -16.52 13.61
CA ARG A 12 -21.37 -15.83 13.15
C ARG A 12 -20.11 -16.45 13.70
N VAL A 13 -20.10 -16.82 14.98
CA VAL A 13 -18.95 -17.47 15.64
C VAL A 13 -18.66 -18.82 14.99
N ASN A 14 -19.67 -19.64 14.73
CA ASN A 14 -19.49 -20.94 14.08
C ASN A 14 -18.98 -20.78 12.63
N ARG A 15 -19.50 -19.82 11.87
CA ARG A 15 -18.96 -19.51 10.53
C ARG A 15 -17.51 -19.02 10.57
N ALA A 16 -17.17 -18.18 11.55
CA ALA A 16 -15.79 -17.72 11.71
C ALA A 16 -14.86 -18.90 12.06
N ARG A 17 -15.31 -19.82 12.92
CA ARG A 17 -14.59 -21.03 13.30
C ARG A 17 -14.36 -21.97 12.12
N ASP A 18 -15.39 -22.24 11.32
CA ASP A 18 -15.27 -23.07 10.10
C ASP A 18 -14.28 -22.48 9.09
N VAL A 19 -14.25 -21.16 8.95
CA VAL A 19 -13.29 -20.47 8.07
C VAL A 19 -11.86 -20.56 8.63
N ILE A 20 -11.68 -20.47 9.95
CA ILE A 20 -10.37 -20.61 10.60
C ILE A 20 -9.86 -22.06 10.49
N GLU A 21 -10.72 -23.06 10.70
CA GLU A 21 -10.36 -24.47 10.61
C GLU A 21 -10.01 -24.90 9.18
N ARG A 22 -10.55 -24.20 8.17
CA ARG A 22 -10.23 -24.40 6.75
C ARG A 22 -9.16 -23.46 6.19
N ALA A 23 -8.67 -22.51 6.98
CA ALA A 23 -7.70 -21.52 6.51
C ALA A 23 -6.36 -22.22 6.26
N SER A 24 -5.93 -22.27 5.00
CA SER A 24 -4.58 -22.70 4.69
C SER A 24 -3.59 -21.61 5.14
N ALA A 25 -2.36 -22.01 5.48
CA ALA A 25 -1.36 -21.05 5.96
C ALA A 25 -1.03 -19.94 4.94
N GLY A 26 -1.21 -20.21 3.65
CA GLY A 26 -0.80 -19.31 2.55
C GLY A 26 -1.54 -17.97 2.52
N PRO A 27 -2.89 -17.93 2.40
CA PRO A 27 -3.67 -16.69 2.42
C PRO A 27 -3.47 -15.88 3.71
N VAL A 28 -3.30 -16.54 4.86
CA VAL A 28 -3.01 -15.87 6.14
C VAL A 28 -1.65 -15.18 6.10
N LEU A 29 -0.60 -15.86 5.60
CA LEU A 29 0.73 -15.28 5.44
C LEU A 29 0.73 -14.08 4.49
N ILE A 30 -0.03 -14.12 3.40
CA ILE A 30 -0.15 -13.00 2.47
C ILE A 30 -0.79 -11.79 3.16
N ARG A 31 -1.87 -11.99 3.93
CA ARG A 31 -2.51 -10.90 4.68
C ARG A 31 -1.60 -10.32 5.76
N LEU A 32 -0.83 -11.18 6.44
CA LEU A 32 0.19 -10.73 7.38
C LEU A 32 1.25 -9.89 6.67
N ALA A 33 1.71 -10.32 5.49
CA ALA A 33 2.64 -9.56 4.67
C ALA A 33 2.04 -8.20 4.25
N VAL A 34 0.76 -8.13 3.87
CA VAL A 34 0.07 -6.85 3.60
C VAL A 34 0.17 -5.92 4.81
N ALA A 35 -0.18 -6.40 6.01
CA ALA A 35 -0.14 -5.59 7.22
C ALA A 35 1.29 -5.10 7.55
N VAL A 36 2.29 -5.98 7.41
CA VAL A 36 3.70 -5.64 7.64
C VAL A 36 4.17 -4.56 6.66
N PHE A 37 3.95 -4.73 5.36
CA PHE A 37 4.36 -3.75 4.36
C PHE A 37 3.58 -2.43 4.47
N ALA A 38 2.30 -2.49 4.85
CA ALA A 38 1.53 -1.29 5.16
C ALA A 38 2.11 -0.54 6.36
N ALA A 39 2.45 -1.24 7.45
CA ALA A 39 3.05 -0.62 8.64
C ALA A 39 4.42 -0.01 8.33
N LEU A 40 5.28 -0.74 7.59
CA LEU A 40 6.57 -0.22 7.13
C LEU A 40 6.39 1.04 6.27
N SER A 41 5.42 1.06 5.36
CA SER A 41 5.16 2.23 4.52
C SER A 41 4.73 3.44 5.35
N MET A 42 3.92 3.25 6.40
CA MET A 42 3.52 4.33 7.32
C MET A 42 4.73 4.86 8.10
N VAL A 43 5.57 3.99 8.62
CA VAL A 43 6.79 4.39 9.35
C VAL A 43 7.75 5.18 8.44
N LEU A 44 7.89 4.77 7.18
CA LEU A 44 8.76 5.44 6.22
C LEU A 44 8.17 6.76 5.68
N ALA A 45 6.85 6.84 5.59
CA ALA A 45 6.13 8.01 5.12
C ALA A 45 6.15 9.13 6.16
N PHE A 46 5.79 8.84 7.41
CA PHE A 46 5.61 9.88 8.41
C PHE A 46 6.90 10.28 9.11
N PRO A 47 7.06 11.56 9.48
CA PRO A 47 8.22 12.04 10.20
C PRO A 47 8.29 11.43 11.61
N SER A 48 9.50 11.28 12.17
CA SER A 48 9.71 10.65 13.48
C SER A 48 9.05 11.44 14.62
N GLN A 49 8.77 12.72 14.43
CA GLN A 49 8.00 13.54 15.35
C GLN A 49 6.54 13.07 15.46
N VAL A 50 5.99 12.48 14.40
CA VAL A 50 4.63 11.93 14.36
C VAL A 50 4.63 10.46 14.77
N THR A 51 5.61 9.67 14.31
CA THR A 51 5.71 8.23 14.63
C THR A 51 6.44 7.93 15.94
N GLY A 52 7.00 8.93 16.60
CA GLY A 52 7.69 8.79 17.90
C GLY A 52 6.76 8.85 19.11
N ASN A 53 5.50 9.27 18.93
CA ASN A 53 4.50 9.26 20.00
C ASN A 53 3.58 8.03 19.90
N LEU A 54 3.06 7.58 21.05
CA LEU A 54 2.22 6.38 21.11
C LEU A 54 0.93 6.54 20.30
N ALA A 55 0.35 7.74 20.29
CA ALA A 55 -0.88 8.04 19.55
C ALA A 55 -0.70 7.87 18.03
N GLY A 56 0.40 8.39 17.48
CA GLY A 56 0.75 8.30 16.06
C GLY A 56 1.07 6.88 15.64
N ILE A 57 1.80 6.12 16.48
CA ILE A 57 2.01 4.68 16.25
C ILE A 57 0.68 3.93 16.26
N ALA A 58 -0.21 4.23 17.22
CA ALA A 58 -1.52 3.59 17.31
C ALA A 58 -2.38 3.87 16.07
N VAL A 59 -2.46 5.13 15.63
CA VAL A 59 -3.20 5.51 14.41
C VAL A 59 -2.57 4.86 13.17
N ALA A 60 -1.25 4.93 13.02
CA ALA A 60 -0.54 4.28 11.91
C ALA A 60 -0.78 2.77 11.90
N GLY A 61 -0.76 2.13 13.07
CA GLY A 61 -1.05 0.70 13.23
C GLY A 61 -2.46 0.35 12.80
N VAL A 62 -3.47 1.11 13.25
CA VAL A 62 -4.86 0.90 12.85
C VAL A 62 -5.00 1.02 11.33
N VAL A 63 -4.49 2.10 10.73
CA VAL A 63 -4.59 2.32 9.28
C VAL A 63 -3.83 1.25 8.50
N ALA A 64 -2.64 0.85 8.95
CA ALA A 64 -1.82 -0.17 8.30
C ALA A 64 -2.48 -1.55 8.26
N VAL A 65 -3.36 -1.82 9.22
CA VAL A 65 -4.03 -3.11 9.33
C VAL A 65 -5.29 -3.18 8.45
N LEU A 66 -5.89 -2.04 8.08
CA LEU A 66 -7.10 -2.00 7.24
C LEU A 66 -6.94 -2.71 5.87
N PRO A 67 -5.86 -2.51 5.09
CA PRO A 67 -5.65 -3.21 3.83
C PRO A 67 -5.61 -4.74 3.95
N ALA A 68 -5.15 -5.27 5.08
CA ALA A 68 -5.05 -6.71 5.30
C ALA A 68 -6.41 -7.37 5.56
N PHE A 69 -7.33 -6.66 6.21
CA PHE A 69 -8.68 -7.15 6.48
C PHE A 69 -9.67 -6.86 5.35
N LEU A 70 -9.47 -5.76 4.62
CA LEU A 70 -10.38 -5.28 3.57
C LEU A 70 -9.67 -5.08 2.23
N PRO A 71 -9.00 -6.12 1.68
CA PRO A 71 -8.17 -5.99 0.48
C PRO A 71 -8.95 -5.63 -0.79
N ARG A 72 -10.26 -5.90 -0.83
CA ARG A 72 -11.16 -5.59 -1.96
C ARG A 72 -11.70 -4.15 -1.96
N THR A 73 -11.25 -3.32 -1.02
CA THR A 73 -11.84 -1.99 -0.80
C THR A 73 -10.93 -0.86 -1.25
N ARG A 74 -11.51 0.34 -1.37
CA ARG A 74 -10.76 1.57 -1.64
C ARG A 74 -9.78 1.95 -0.52
N LEU A 75 -9.83 1.27 0.63
CA LEU A 75 -8.95 1.52 1.77
C LEU A 75 -7.48 1.25 1.43
N VAL A 76 -7.20 0.31 0.52
CA VAL A 76 -5.83 0.06 0.04
C VAL A 76 -5.29 1.32 -0.66
N GLY A 77 -6.07 1.91 -1.57
CA GLY A 77 -5.71 3.14 -2.25
C GLY A 77 -5.60 4.32 -1.28
N LEU A 78 -6.53 4.43 -0.32
CA LEU A 78 -6.47 5.46 0.73
C LEU A 78 -5.17 5.36 1.54
N ALA A 79 -4.74 4.16 1.93
CA ALA A 79 -3.49 3.95 2.64
C ALA A 79 -2.28 4.40 1.82
N VAL A 80 -2.26 4.12 0.52
CA VAL A 80 -1.22 4.62 -0.40
C VAL A 80 -1.20 6.14 -0.43
N PHE A 81 -2.36 6.78 -0.58
CA PHE A 81 -2.46 8.25 -0.58
C PHE A 81 -1.99 8.85 0.75
N LEU A 82 -2.42 8.28 1.89
CA LEU A 82 -2.00 8.75 3.21
C LEU A 82 -0.47 8.69 3.38
N CYS A 83 0.17 7.61 2.93
CA CYS A 83 1.64 7.52 2.94
C CYS A 83 2.29 8.56 2.00
N ALA A 84 1.74 8.77 0.81
CA ALA A 84 2.27 9.77 -0.12
C ALA A 84 2.17 11.19 0.46
N PHE A 85 1.03 11.55 1.06
CA PHE A 85 0.84 12.82 1.74
C PHE A 85 1.70 12.94 3.01
N GLY A 86 1.80 11.87 3.81
CA GLY A 86 2.66 11.85 4.99
C GLY A 86 4.13 12.10 4.64
N TRP A 87 4.61 11.50 3.56
CA TRP A 87 5.95 11.75 3.03
C TRP A 87 6.11 13.20 2.55
N LEU A 88 5.13 13.72 1.80
CA LEU A 88 5.16 15.10 1.31
C LEU A 88 5.20 16.12 2.46
N ILE A 89 4.34 15.93 3.48
CA ILE A 89 4.33 16.73 4.71
C ILE A 89 5.69 16.64 5.41
N GLY A 90 6.27 15.44 5.53
CA GLY A 90 7.61 15.26 6.09
C GLY A 90 8.67 16.07 5.36
N THR A 91 8.59 16.15 4.03
CA THR A 91 9.57 16.91 3.22
C THR A 91 9.34 18.43 3.23
N ILE A 92 8.09 18.90 3.26
CA ILE A 92 7.74 20.33 3.16
C ILE A 92 7.68 21.01 4.52
N VAL A 93 7.10 20.34 5.51
CA VAL A 93 6.79 20.94 6.83
C VAL A 93 7.88 20.63 7.85
N TYR A 94 8.49 19.46 7.76
CA TYR A 94 9.52 19.00 8.71
C TYR A 94 10.93 19.01 8.12
N ASP A 95 11.12 19.61 6.94
CA ASP A 95 12.39 19.72 6.22
C ASP A 95 13.17 18.41 6.13
N GLN A 96 12.47 17.27 6.08
CA GLN A 96 13.15 15.99 6.03
C GLN A 96 13.84 15.82 4.68
N PRO A 97 15.12 15.42 4.67
CA PRO A 97 15.87 15.30 3.44
C PRO A 97 15.26 14.21 2.53
N VAL A 98 15.14 14.54 1.24
CA VAL A 98 14.75 13.59 0.20
C VAL A 98 15.94 12.70 -0.14
N GLY A 99 16.08 11.60 0.60
CA GLY A 99 17.10 10.59 0.37
C GLY A 99 16.66 9.51 -0.62
N VAL A 100 17.55 9.11 -1.53
CA VAL A 100 17.32 8.00 -2.49
C VAL A 100 16.89 6.73 -1.77
N THR A 101 17.58 6.37 -0.69
CA THR A 101 17.29 5.16 0.10
C THR A 101 15.88 5.17 0.68
N ARG A 102 15.46 6.29 1.27
CA ARG A 102 14.12 6.43 1.84
C ARG A 102 13.05 6.38 0.76
N LEU A 103 13.29 7.04 -0.37
CA LEU A 103 12.36 7.04 -1.51
C LEU A 103 12.16 5.63 -2.06
N ILE A 104 13.26 4.90 -2.32
CA ILE A 104 13.20 3.51 -2.81
C ILE A 104 12.52 2.60 -1.79
N ALA A 105 12.84 2.72 -0.50
CA ALA A 105 12.21 1.91 0.54
C ALA A 105 10.70 2.18 0.63
N LEU A 106 10.28 3.45 0.62
CA LEU A 106 8.88 3.83 0.65
C LEU A 106 8.12 3.35 -0.59
N SER A 107 8.67 3.58 -1.79
CA SER A 107 8.03 3.13 -3.05
C SER A 107 7.92 1.61 -3.11
N THR A 108 8.95 0.89 -2.65
CA THR A 108 8.96 -0.57 -2.60
C THR A 108 7.90 -1.10 -1.64
N THR A 109 7.86 -0.58 -0.42
CA THR A 109 6.89 -1.03 0.60
C THR A 109 5.45 -0.73 0.18
N LEU A 110 5.18 0.44 -0.42
CA LEU A 110 3.87 0.77 -0.99
C LEU A 110 3.46 -0.15 -2.14
N TYR A 111 4.38 -0.41 -3.07
CA TYR A 111 4.11 -1.31 -4.20
C TYR A 111 3.83 -2.73 -3.72
N LEU A 112 4.64 -3.25 -2.80
CA LEU A 112 4.45 -4.59 -2.23
C LEU A 112 3.14 -4.68 -1.46
N MET A 113 2.82 -3.70 -0.61
CA MET A 113 1.54 -3.64 0.11
C MET A 113 0.36 -3.67 -0.86
N HIS A 114 0.38 -2.83 -1.90
CA HIS A 114 -0.70 -2.76 -2.88
C HIS A 114 -0.84 -4.06 -3.69
N SER A 115 0.27 -4.62 -4.17
CA SER A 115 0.26 -5.86 -4.96
C SER A 115 -0.14 -7.08 -4.13
N LEU A 116 0.31 -7.16 -2.88
CA LEU A 116 -0.11 -8.19 -1.94
C LEU A 116 -1.58 -8.05 -1.55
N ALA A 117 -2.11 -6.82 -1.43
CA ALA A 117 -3.53 -6.61 -1.17
C ALA A 117 -4.38 -7.06 -2.37
N ALA A 118 -3.94 -6.78 -3.60
CA ALA A 118 -4.58 -7.30 -4.81
C ALA A 118 -4.54 -8.85 -4.86
N LEU A 119 -3.41 -9.45 -4.47
CA LEU A 119 -3.30 -10.90 -4.36
C LEU A 119 -4.24 -11.46 -3.28
N ALA A 120 -4.25 -10.88 -2.08
CA ALA A 120 -5.14 -11.26 -0.99
C ALA A 120 -6.64 -11.10 -1.34
N ALA A 121 -6.97 -10.14 -2.22
CA ALA A 121 -8.34 -9.95 -2.70
C ALA A 121 -8.83 -11.12 -3.58
N VAL A 122 -7.94 -11.76 -4.34
CA VAL A 122 -8.31 -12.85 -5.26
C VAL A 122 -8.19 -14.25 -4.63
N LEU A 123 -7.49 -14.39 -3.50
CA LEU A 123 -7.29 -15.67 -2.82
C LEU A 123 -8.47 -16.06 -1.92
N PRO A 124 -9.10 -17.23 -2.16
CA PRO A 124 -9.94 -17.91 -1.18
C PRO A 124 -9.15 -18.23 0.11
N TYR A 125 -9.84 -18.35 1.25
CA TYR A 125 -9.20 -18.67 2.53
C TYR A 125 -8.64 -20.10 2.58
N ASP A 126 -9.20 -21.00 1.78
CA ASP A 126 -8.85 -22.42 1.65
C ASP A 126 -7.87 -22.69 0.49
N ALA A 127 -7.40 -21.64 -0.21
CA ALA A 127 -6.55 -21.80 -1.38
C ALA A 127 -5.15 -22.31 -1.03
N VAL A 128 -4.70 -23.36 -1.71
CA VAL A 128 -3.32 -23.85 -1.63
C VAL A 128 -2.48 -23.10 -2.66
N LEU A 129 -1.52 -22.32 -2.18
CA LEU A 129 -0.60 -21.56 -3.04
C LEU A 129 0.52 -22.45 -3.56
N SER A 130 0.63 -22.58 -4.88
CA SER A 130 1.79 -23.22 -5.48
C SER A 130 3.02 -22.30 -5.39
N PRO A 131 4.21 -22.84 -5.08
CA PRO A 131 5.43 -22.04 -4.99
C PRO A 131 5.76 -21.26 -6.29
N GLY A 132 5.40 -21.82 -7.45
CA GLY A 132 5.62 -21.19 -8.76
C GLY A 132 4.84 -19.89 -8.94
N VAL A 133 3.62 -19.79 -8.40
CA VAL A 133 2.82 -18.54 -8.46
C VAL A 133 3.49 -17.46 -7.62
N LEU A 134 3.97 -17.82 -6.42
CA LEU A 134 4.66 -16.88 -5.55
C LEU A 134 5.98 -16.41 -6.16
N ALA A 135 6.77 -17.33 -6.73
CA ALA A 135 8.02 -17.01 -7.43
C ALA A 135 7.79 -16.09 -8.65
N GLY A 136 6.78 -16.38 -9.47
CA GLY A 136 6.44 -15.54 -10.62
C GLY A 136 5.89 -14.16 -10.21
N TRP A 137 5.16 -14.08 -9.10
CA TRP A 137 4.77 -12.80 -8.52
C TRP A 137 5.98 -12.02 -7.99
N LEU A 138 6.88 -12.66 -7.25
CA LEU A 138 8.10 -12.06 -6.72
C LEU A 138 9.00 -11.52 -7.84
N LEU A 139 9.18 -12.28 -8.93
CA LEU A 139 10.00 -11.84 -10.06
C LEU A 139 9.41 -10.60 -10.75
N ARG A 140 8.10 -10.58 -10.97
CA ARG A 140 7.40 -9.40 -11.51
C ARG A 140 7.51 -8.22 -10.57
N ALA A 141 7.32 -8.44 -9.26
CA ALA A 141 7.43 -7.40 -8.27
C ALA A 141 8.86 -6.81 -8.22
N ALA A 142 9.88 -7.67 -8.24
CA ALA A 142 11.27 -7.25 -8.30
C ALA A 142 11.57 -6.42 -9.56
N GLY A 143 11.06 -6.85 -10.73
CA GLY A 143 11.20 -6.09 -11.97
C GLY A 143 10.58 -4.69 -11.90
N VAL A 144 9.37 -4.58 -11.36
CA VAL A 144 8.69 -3.27 -11.21
C VAL A 144 9.42 -2.39 -10.19
N VAL A 145 9.87 -2.94 -9.06
CA VAL A 145 10.63 -2.21 -8.05
C VAL A 145 11.96 -1.73 -8.62
N ALA A 146 12.69 -2.57 -9.34
CA ALA A 146 13.96 -2.20 -9.98
C ALA A 146 13.77 -1.08 -11.02
N ALA A 147 12.76 -1.21 -11.90
CA ALA A 147 12.43 -0.16 -12.86
C ALA A 147 12.05 1.15 -12.17
N SER A 148 11.22 1.08 -11.11
CA SER A 148 10.80 2.25 -10.34
C SER A 148 11.98 2.92 -9.62
N ALA A 149 12.92 2.13 -9.10
CA ALA A 149 14.13 2.64 -8.47
C ALA A 149 15.02 3.38 -9.48
N ILE A 150 15.22 2.81 -10.68
CA ILE A 150 15.96 3.47 -11.77
C ILE A 150 15.30 4.80 -12.12
N VAL A 151 13.99 4.80 -12.38
CA VAL A 151 13.23 6.03 -12.70
C VAL A 151 13.34 7.05 -11.57
N SER A 152 13.26 6.63 -10.31
CA SER A 152 13.36 7.51 -9.15
C SER A 152 14.74 8.17 -9.05
N VAL A 153 15.82 7.40 -9.27
CA VAL A 153 17.20 7.92 -9.29
C VAL A 153 17.39 8.91 -10.43
N LEU A 154 16.89 8.58 -11.64
CA LEU A 154 16.96 9.47 -12.80
C LEU A 154 16.18 10.76 -12.56
N MET A 155 15.00 10.69 -11.95
CA MET A 155 14.22 11.88 -11.59
C MET A 155 14.95 12.76 -10.57
N LEU A 156 15.51 12.17 -9.51
CA LEU A 156 16.28 12.92 -8.52
C LEU A 156 17.54 13.57 -9.13
N ALA A 157 18.18 12.91 -10.09
CA ALA A 157 19.30 13.49 -10.84
C ALA A 157 18.83 14.65 -11.74
N ALA A 158 17.70 14.48 -12.44
CA ALA A 158 17.14 15.50 -13.33
C ALA A 158 16.72 16.77 -12.57
N VAL A 159 16.13 16.63 -11.38
CA VAL A 159 15.75 17.77 -10.51
C VAL A 159 16.96 18.65 -10.18
N LYS A 160 18.12 18.05 -9.95
CA LYS A 160 19.36 18.82 -9.68
C LYS A 160 19.83 19.63 -10.89
N LEU A 161 19.48 19.21 -12.11
CA LEU A 161 19.87 19.86 -13.35
C LEU A 161 18.85 20.93 -13.80
N VAL A 162 17.59 20.79 -13.38
CA VAL A 162 16.48 21.65 -13.80
C VAL A 162 15.87 22.30 -12.57
N VAL A 163 16.52 23.35 -12.06
CA VAL A 163 15.95 24.20 -11.00
C VAL A 163 15.35 25.44 -11.66
N GLY A 164 14.04 25.68 -11.47
CA GLY A 164 13.37 26.88 -11.96
C GLY A 164 11.92 26.67 -12.44
N PRO A 165 11.29 27.70 -13.05
CA PRO A 165 9.89 27.67 -13.49
C PRO A 165 9.57 26.52 -14.46
N ALA A 166 10.56 26.11 -15.27
CA ALA A 166 10.44 24.98 -16.20
C ALA A 166 10.11 23.66 -15.49
N PHE A 167 10.64 23.44 -14.28
CA PHE A 167 10.35 22.24 -13.48
C PHE A 167 8.90 22.22 -12.99
N LEU A 168 8.38 23.38 -12.56
CA LEU A 168 6.98 23.53 -12.16
C LEU A 168 6.05 23.27 -13.33
N VAL A 169 6.33 23.85 -14.51
CA VAL A 169 5.54 23.64 -15.72
C VAL A 169 5.57 22.16 -16.13
N ALA A 170 6.76 21.53 -16.16
CA ALA A 170 6.88 20.11 -16.49
C ALA A 170 6.10 19.22 -15.51
N SER A 171 6.14 19.53 -14.22
CA SER A 171 5.39 18.81 -13.18
C SER A 171 3.88 18.95 -13.37
N LEU A 172 3.39 20.17 -13.63
CA LEU A 172 1.97 20.43 -13.90
C LEU A 172 1.49 19.71 -15.17
N VAL A 173 2.28 19.77 -16.25
CA VAL A 173 1.99 19.04 -17.50
C VAL A 173 1.92 17.53 -17.23
N GLY A 174 2.87 16.99 -16.46
CA GLY A 174 2.87 15.59 -16.05
C GLY A 174 1.59 15.19 -15.31
N VAL A 175 1.18 15.97 -14.31
CA VAL A 175 -0.07 15.73 -13.54
C VAL A 175 -1.30 15.76 -14.45
N VAL A 176 -1.39 16.76 -15.33
CA VAL A 176 -2.50 16.87 -16.29
C VAL A 176 -2.52 15.68 -17.25
N ALA A 177 -1.37 15.29 -17.79
CA ALA A 177 -1.25 14.13 -18.69
C ALA A 177 -1.69 12.83 -18.01
N VAL A 178 -1.26 12.60 -16.77
CA VAL A 178 -1.68 11.43 -15.97
C VAL A 178 -3.18 11.47 -15.69
N GLY A 179 -3.72 12.63 -15.28
CA GLY A 179 -5.15 12.80 -15.04
C GLY A 179 -6.00 12.53 -16.28
N LEU A 180 -5.57 13.01 -17.45
CA LEU A 180 -6.21 12.73 -18.73
C LEU A 180 -6.15 11.25 -19.10
N LEU A 181 -5.00 10.60 -18.88
CA LEU A 181 -4.85 9.17 -19.14
C LEU A 181 -5.81 8.35 -18.26
N VAL A 182 -5.86 8.66 -16.96
CA VAL A 182 -6.78 8.02 -16.01
C VAL A 182 -8.23 8.25 -16.43
N TRP A 183 -8.60 9.48 -16.81
CA TRP A 183 -9.94 9.80 -17.29
C TRP A 183 -10.31 9.02 -18.55
N LEU A 184 -9.40 8.93 -19.53
CA LEU A 184 -9.60 8.15 -20.76
C LEU A 184 -9.80 6.66 -20.48
N ILE A 185 -9.01 6.10 -19.56
CA ILE A 185 -9.14 4.69 -19.15
C ILE A 185 -10.49 4.48 -18.45
N ALA A 186 -10.82 5.33 -17.47
CA ALA A 186 -12.08 5.23 -16.73
C ALA A 186 -13.30 5.32 -17.65
N ARG A 187 -13.24 6.16 -18.69
CA ARG A 187 -14.32 6.33 -19.66
C ARG A 187 -14.49 5.13 -20.60
N ARG A 188 -13.44 4.32 -20.81
CA ARG A 188 -13.50 3.09 -21.62
C ARG A 188 -13.89 1.85 -20.82
N SER A 189 -13.78 1.91 -19.50
CA SER A 189 -14.14 0.81 -18.58
C SER A 189 -15.57 0.92 -18.04
N ALA A 190 -16.28 1.99 -18.36
CA ALA A 190 -17.71 2.20 -18.10
C ALA A 190 -18.53 1.93 -19.37
#